data_AF-A0A4Q3RWC7-F1
#
_entry.id   AF-A0A4Q3RWC7-F1
#
_cell.length_a   1.000
_cell.length_b   1.000
_cell.length_c   1.000
_cell.angle_alpha   90.00
_cell.angle_beta   90.00
_cell.angle_gamma   90.00
#
_symmetry.space_group_name_H-M   'P 1'
#
loop_
_entity.id
_entity.type
_entity.pdbx_description
1 polymer ?
#
loop_
_entity_poly.entity_id
_entity_poly.type
_entity_poly.pdbx_seq_one_letter_code
_entity_poly.pdbx_strand_id
1 'polypeptide(L)'
;FATTEIRKVPVTILSRCQRFDLRRVEPPVLAAHLEKICEKEGAKVEAEGIALISRAAEGSVRDGLSILDQAIVQTDPGQIVPAKVVQDMLGLADRSQTIELFEQIMRGETGAAIHTFRTLWGFGADPVQVVLDLLEHSHQSAVSKALGPDALAMPKEQAQRLAAVGALASAGSLSRLWQMLLKAHDEVRRAPDPSAAVEMALIRLTYAADLPGPEEALKALRNGEPLGGGPSGGGGGGQSGGAVAQARFAQPVAQQAVPQTSALTEAATLATFDDVLKLIEAKRDIGIKLDVDRYLRLVSYRPGAIVYEPAPNTPANFAGRLVSRLKEWTGQPWLVAAEGGGGAETAWEKQKREQKEARAEIEADPFVRSVMEAFPGAEILGVKQLAIPQGEAASEPPVEPEDED
;
A
#
# COMPACT_ATOMS: atom_id res chain seq x y z
N PHE A 1 33.03 -4.01 -19.37
CA PHE A 1 32.04 -3.17 -18.66
C PHE A 1 31.46 -3.98 -17.51
N ALA A 2 31.28 -3.36 -16.34
CA ALA A 2 30.57 -3.94 -15.20
C ALA A 2 29.46 -2.97 -14.80
N THR A 3 28.26 -3.47 -14.49
CA THR A 3 27.11 -2.67 -14.06
C THR A 3 26.22 -3.49 -13.13
N THR A 4 25.62 -2.83 -12.16
CA THR A 4 24.55 -3.40 -11.31
C THR A 4 23.16 -3.17 -11.91
N GLU A 5 23.05 -2.31 -12.94
CA GLU A 5 21.77 -1.88 -13.53
C GLU A 5 21.73 -2.16 -15.03
N ILE A 6 21.65 -3.46 -15.40
CA ILE A 6 21.67 -3.90 -16.80
C ILE A 6 20.60 -3.23 -17.68
N ARG A 7 19.44 -2.89 -17.10
CA ARG A 7 18.31 -2.26 -17.82
C ARG A 7 18.59 -0.81 -18.24
N LYS A 8 19.60 -0.15 -17.64
CA LYS A 8 20.02 1.20 -18.04
C LYS A 8 21.08 1.19 -19.15
N VAL A 9 21.60 0.02 -19.52
CA VAL A 9 22.58 -0.10 -20.61
C VAL A 9 21.86 -0.13 -21.96
N PRO A 10 22.20 0.76 -22.90
CA PRO A 10 21.61 0.76 -24.24
C PRO A 10 21.77 -0.59 -24.97
N VAL A 11 20.72 -0.99 -25.70
CA VAL A 11 20.72 -2.23 -26.50
C VAL A 11 21.89 -2.29 -27.49
N THR A 12 22.33 -1.15 -28.02
CA THR A 12 23.45 -1.04 -28.95
C THR A 12 24.79 -1.48 -28.35
N ILE A 13 24.95 -1.35 -27.03
CA ILE A 13 26.13 -1.86 -26.30
C ILE A 13 25.92 -3.34 -25.97
N LEU A 14 24.70 -3.72 -25.53
CA LEU A 14 24.36 -5.11 -25.20
C LEU A 14 24.53 -6.05 -26.40
N SER A 15 24.23 -5.60 -27.62
CA SER A 15 24.38 -6.41 -28.84
C SER A 15 25.84 -6.63 -29.26
N ARG A 16 26.78 -5.86 -28.71
CA ARG A 16 28.21 -5.90 -29.06
C ARG A 16 29.09 -6.49 -27.96
N CYS A 17 28.52 -6.89 -26.84
CA CYS A 17 29.24 -7.42 -25.69
C CYS A 17 28.74 -8.81 -25.31
N GLN A 18 29.65 -9.70 -24.94
CA GLN A 18 29.28 -10.96 -24.32
C GLN A 18 28.90 -10.70 -22.86
N ARG A 19 27.68 -11.12 -22.50
CA ARG A 19 27.15 -10.94 -21.15
C ARG A 19 27.55 -12.12 -20.26
N PHE A 20 28.14 -11.79 -19.11
CA PHE A 20 28.40 -12.72 -18.03
C PHE A 20 27.68 -12.21 -16.78
N ASP A 21 26.71 -12.98 -16.28
CA ASP A 21 25.99 -12.66 -15.05
C ASP A 21 26.68 -13.33 -13.86
N LEU A 22 27.27 -12.51 -12.98
CA LEU A 22 27.86 -12.98 -11.73
C LEU A 22 26.76 -13.14 -10.69
N ARG A 23 26.59 -14.37 -10.18
CA ARG A 23 25.61 -14.68 -9.12
C ARG A 23 26.18 -14.36 -7.75
N ARG A 24 25.30 -14.14 -6.77
CA ARG A 24 25.67 -14.06 -5.34
C ARG A 24 26.33 -15.36 -4.90
N VAL A 25 27.34 -15.25 -4.04
CA VAL A 25 28.05 -16.40 -3.49
C VAL A 25 27.22 -17.05 -2.39
N GLU A 26 27.11 -18.38 -2.40
CA GLU A 26 26.37 -19.09 -1.36
C GLU A 26 27.09 -19.01 0.01
N PRO A 27 26.35 -18.91 1.13
CA PRO A 27 26.96 -18.74 2.45
C PRO A 27 28.02 -19.80 2.83
N PRO A 28 27.84 -21.11 2.55
CA PRO A 28 28.88 -22.10 2.86
C PRO A 28 30.18 -21.86 2.07
N VAL A 29 30.07 -21.43 0.81
CA VAL A 29 31.22 -21.14 -0.06
C VAL A 29 31.94 -19.88 0.44
N LEU A 30 31.19 -18.86 0.82
CA LEU A 30 31.75 -17.63 1.37
C LEU A 30 32.41 -17.86 2.74
N ALA A 31 31.80 -18.67 3.62
CA ALA A 31 32.38 -19.03 4.92
C ALA A 31 33.74 -19.71 4.75
N ALA A 32 33.80 -20.75 3.90
CA ALA A 32 35.07 -21.44 3.60
C ALA A 32 36.12 -20.52 2.94
N HIS A 33 35.68 -19.48 2.22
CA HIS A 33 36.59 -18.48 1.66
C HIS A 33 37.17 -17.58 2.76
N LEU A 34 36.34 -17.11 3.69
CA LEU A 34 36.76 -16.28 4.82
C LEU A 34 37.70 -17.05 5.76
N GLU A 35 37.43 -18.33 6.05
CA GLU A 35 38.31 -19.20 6.85
C GLU A 35 39.73 -19.28 6.25
N LYS A 36 39.82 -19.50 4.93
CA LYS A 36 41.12 -19.54 4.23
C LYS A 36 41.89 -18.23 4.30
N ILE A 37 41.19 -17.10 4.42
CA ILE A 37 41.82 -15.78 4.55
C ILE A 37 42.31 -15.59 5.98
N CYS A 38 41.50 -15.92 6.98
CA CYS A 38 41.91 -15.93 8.38
C CYS A 38 43.17 -16.77 8.61
N GLU A 39 43.24 -17.97 8.02
CA GLU A 39 44.43 -18.84 8.09
C GLU A 39 45.70 -18.19 7.52
N LYS A 40 45.57 -17.47 6.40
CA LYS A 40 46.71 -16.80 5.73
C LYS A 40 47.19 -15.57 6.47
N GLU A 41 46.25 -14.80 7.04
CA GLU A 41 46.53 -13.57 7.79
C GLU A 41 46.88 -13.84 9.27
N GLY A 42 46.76 -15.10 9.73
CA GLY A 42 46.98 -15.46 11.13
C GLY A 42 45.89 -14.97 12.08
N ALA A 43 44.74 -14.55 11.56
CA ALA A 43 43.58 -14.16 12.34
C ALA A 43 42.81 -15.40 12.81
N LYS A 44 42.30 -15.38 14.04
CA LYS A 44 41.50 -16.47 14.61
C LYS A 44 40.10 -15.96 14.86
N VAL A 45 39.11 -16.55 14.22
CA VAL A 45 37.69 -16.25 14.41
C VAL A 45 36.96 -17.58 14.66
N GLU A 46 36.05 -17.62 15.63
CA GLU A 46 35.24 -18.82 15.86
C GLU A 46 34.40 -19.17 14.62
N ALA A 47 34.23 -20.48 14.38
CA ALA A 47 33.48 -20.98 13.21
C ALA A 47 32.04 -20.44 13.17
N GLU A 48 31.39 -20.30 14.34
CA GLU A 48 30.06 -19.69 14.42
C GLU A 48 30.09 -18.21 14.02
N GLY A 49 31.13 -17.45 14.42
CA GLY A 49 31.35 -16.08 14.00
C GLY A 49 31.50 -15.95 12.48
N ILE A 50 32.31 -16.81 11.85
CA ILE A 50 32.45 -16.84 10.39
C ILE A 50 31.11 -17.15 9.70
N ALA A 51 30.33 -18.09 10.24
CA ALA A 51 29.02 -18.42 9.71
C ALA A 51 28.02 -17.25 9.83
N LEU A 52 28.16 -16.39 10.83
CA LEU A 52 27.36 -15.18 10.98
C LEU A 52 27.77 -14.11 9.96
N ILE A 53 29.08 -13.86 9.81
CA ILE A 53 29.63 -12.90 8.83
C ILE A 53 29.21 -13.27 7.40
N SER A 54 29.36 -14.55 7.05
CA SER A 54 29.01 -15.06 5.72
C SER A 54 27.52 -14.83 5.39
N ARG A 55 26.64 -14.98 6.38
CA ARG A 55 25.20 -14.70 6.22
C ARG A 55 24.92 -13.20 6.10
N ALA A 56 25.53 -12.38 6.96
CA ALA A 56 25.36 -10.92 6.95
C ALA A 56 25.85 -10.28 5.64
N ALA A 57 26.82 -10.89 4.98
CA ALA A 57 27.36 -10.43 3.71
C ALA A 57 26.42 -10.65 2.51
N GLU A 58 25.32 -11.40 2.66
CA GLU A 58 24.34 -11.72 1.61
C GLU A 58 24.96 -12.16 0.26
N GLY A 59 26.08 -12.88 0.29
CA GLY A 59 26.78 -13.34 -0.91
C GLY A 59 27.64 -12.29 -1.63
N SER A 60 27.88 -11.13 -1.01
CA SER A 60 28.90 -10.15 -1.39
C SER A 60 30.23 -10.48 -0.70
N VAL A 61 31.23 -10.90 -1.49
CA VAL A 61 32.57 -11.21 -0.95
C VAL A 61 33.21 -9.97 -0.31
N ARG A 62 33.01 -8.80 -0.92
CA ARG A 62 33.56 -7.52 -0.43
C ARG A 62 33.00 -7.14 0.93
N ASP A 63 31.69 -7.26 1.11
CA ASP A 63 31.05 -6.90 2.37
C ASP A 63 31.42 -7.91 3.46
N GLY A 64 31.50 -9.20 3.11
CA GLY A 64 31.99 -10.23 4.02
C GLY A 64 33.41 -9.97 4.52
N LEU A 65 34.33 -9.52 3.65
CA LEU A 65 35.67 -9.11 4.06
C LEU A 65 35.66 -7.86 4.93
N SER A 66 34.82 -6.87 4.59
CA SER A 66 34.72 -5.63 5.37
C SER A 66 34.22 -5.90 6.79
N ILE A 67 33.23 -6.79 6.95
CA ILE A 67 32.71 -7.23 8.24
C ILE A 67 33.76 -8.07 8.99
N LEU A 68 34.47 -8.97 8.30
CA LEU A 68 35.54 -9.77 8.89
C LEU A 68 36.65 -8.89 9.46
N ASP A 69 37.11 -7.90 8.70
CA ASP A 69 38.13 -6.94 9.15
C ASP A 69 37.67 -6.20 10.41
N GLN A 70 36.41 -5.74 10.44
CA GLN A 70 35.84 -5.10 11.62
C GLN A 70 35.82 -6.02 12.84
N ALA A 71 35.43 -7.29 12.64
CA ALA A 71 35.40 -8.28 13.73
C ALA A 71 36.80 -8.55 14.31
N ILE A 72 37.82 -8.61 13.45
CA ILE A 72 39.22 -8.81 13.87
C ILE A 72 39.72 -7.64 14.71
N VAL A 73 39.38 -6.39 14.35
CA VAL A 73 39.82 -5.19 15.08
C VAL A 73 39.20 -5.08 16.48
N GLN A 74 38.05 -5.71 16.73
CA GLN A 74 37.40 -5.65 18.05
C GLN A 74 38.06 -6.51 19.13
N THR A 75 39.02 -7.37 18.77
CA THR A 75 39.71 -8.25 19.73
C THR A 75 41.21 -7.93 19.77
N ASP A 76 41.84 -8.12 20.93
CA ASP A 76 43.29 -7.92 21.06
C ASP A 76 44.07 -8.80 20.07
N PRO A 77 45.21 -8.31 19.53
CA PRO A 77 46.03 -9.06 18.59
C PRO A 77 46.39 -10.46 19.09
N GLY A 78 46.11 -11.48 18.26
CA GLY A 78 46.45 -12.88 18.53
C GLY A 78 45.40 -13.66 19.35
N GLN A 79 44.35 -13.02 19.84
CA GLN A 79 43.20 -13.70 20.45
C GLN A 79 42.21 -14.21 19.40
N ILE A 80 41.38 -15.17 19.80
CA ILE A 80 40.28 -15.67 18.98
C ILE A 80 39.11 -14.70 19.11
N VAL A 81 38.59 -14.20 17.99
CA VAL A 81 37.35 -13.41 17.97
C VAL A 81 36.18 -14.35 18.30
N PRO A 82 35.51 -14.17 19.46
CA PRO A 82 34.40 -15.01 19.83
C PRO A 82 33.16 -14.67 19.00
N ALA A 83 32.29 -15.65 18.77
CA ALA A 83 31.04 -15.46 18.03
C ALA A 83 30.18 -14.35 18.65
N LYS A 84 30.23 -14.18 19.98
CA LYS A 84 29.52 -13.11 20.68
C LYS A 84 29.95 -11.71 20.24
N VAL A 85 31.24 -11.47 20.01
CA VAL A 85 31.72 -10.15 19.51
C VAL A 85 31.18 -9.88 18.12
N VAL A 86 31.16 -10.90 17.26
CA VAL A 86 30.53 -10.80 15.93
C VAL A 86 29.02 -10.56 16.05
N GLN A 87 28.35 -11.20 17.00
CA GLN A 87 26.93 -10.98 17.26
C GLN A 87 26.65 -9.56 17.72
N ASP A 88 27.40 -9.05 18.68
CA ASP A 88 27.24 -7.70 19.21
C ASP A 88 27.55 -6.65 18.11
N MET A 89 28.61 -6.87 17.33
CA MET A 89 28.97 -6.02 16.18
C MET A 89 27.88 -5.99 15.10
N LEU A 90 27.25 -7.13 14.82
CA LEU A 90 26.18 -7.25 13.83
C LEU A 90 24.79 -6.91 14.39
N GLY A 91 24.67 -6.56 15.67
CA GLY A 91 23.37 -6.33 16.33
C GLY A 91 22.50 -7.60 16.44
N LEU A 92 23.09 -8.80 16.44
CA LEU A 92 22.34 -10.05 16.50
C LEU A 92 21.74 -10.33 17.89
N ALA A 93 22.29 -9.73 18.96
CA ALA A 93 21.67 -9.74 20.28
C ALA A 93 20.33 -8.96 20.29
N ASP A 94 20.24 -7.90 19.48
CA ASP A 94 18.99 -7.18 19.25
C ASP A 94 17.99 -8.07 18.49
N ARG A 95 18.48 -8.98 17.65
CA ARG A 95 17.61 -9.85 16.84
C ARG A 95 16.78 -10.83 17.68
N SER A 96 17.35 -11.40 18.74
CA SER A 96 16.57 -12.25 19.66
C SER A 96 15.46 -11.47 20.38
N GLN A 97 15.72 -10.20 20.71
CA GLN A 97 14.75 -9.28 21.31
C GLN A 97 13.70 -8.80 20.30
N THR A 98 14.06 -8.56 19.02
CA THR A 98 13.08 -8.20 17.99
C THR A 98 12.21 -9.39 17.58
N ILE A 99 12.72 -10.62 17.64
CA ILE A 99 11.90 -11.84 17.52
C ILE A 99 10.93 -11.95 18.71
N GLU A 100 11.38 -11.66 19.93
CA GLU A 100 10.51 -11.65 21.10
C GLU A 100 9.41 -10.58 20.99
N LEU A 101 9.77 -9.37 20.56
CA LEU A 101 8.81 -8.31 20.26
C LEU A 101 7.79 -8.78 19.20
N PHE A 102 8.25 -9.45 18.15
CA PHE A 102 7.37 -10.01 17.12
C PHE A 102 6.42 -11.08 17.68
N GLU A 103 6.91 -11.99 18.53
CA GLU A 103 6.10 -12.99 19.21
C GLU A 103 5.03 -12.35 20.12
N GLN A 104 5.40 -11.31 20.88
CA GLN A 104 4.47 -10.56 21.74
C GLN A 104 3.37 -9.88 20.90
N ILE A 105 3.73 -9.31 19.74
CA ILE A 105 2.75 -8.76 18.78
C ILE A 105 1.77 -9.83 18.33
N MET A 106 2.28 -11.01 17.97
CA MET A 106 1.46 -12.13 17.49
C MET A 106 0.57 -12.74 18.57
N ARG A 107 0.87 -12.53 19.85
CA ARG A 107 0.04 -12.94 21.00
C ARG A 107 -0.93 -11.86 21.49
N GLY A 108 -0.93 -10.67 20.88
CA GLY A 108 -1.76 -9.55 21.34
C GLY A 108 -1.27 -8.88 22.64
N GLU A 109 -0.03 -9.14 23.06
CA GLU A 109 0.51 -8.67 24.35
C GLU A 109 1.03 -7.22 24.26
N THR A 110 0.13 -6.23 24.10
CA THR A 110 0.50 -4.81 23.90
C THR A 110 1.45 -4.25 24.96
N GLY A 111 1.20 -4.56 26.24
CA GLY A 111 2.04 -4.06 27.33
C GLY A 111 3.47 -4.59 27.26
N ALA A 112 3.62 -5.90 27.02
CA ALA A 112 4.92 -6.54 26.86
C ALA A 112 5.66 -5.99 25.63
N ALA A 113 4.98 -5.88 24.49
CA ALA A 113 5.54 -5.34 23.26
C ALA A 113 6.11 -3.92 23.44
N ILE A 114 5.37 -3.02 24.10
CA ILE A 114 5.85 -1.66 24.37
C ILE A 114 7.08 -1.67 25.30
N HIS A 115 7.07 -2.51 26.34
CA HIS A 115 8.22 -2.62 27.24
C HIS A 115 9.48 -3.16 26.55
N THR A 116 9.34 -4.18 25.71
CA THR A 116 10.45 -4.72 24.91
C THR A 116 11.00 -3.67 23.94
N PHE A 117 10.12 -2.94 23.24
CA PHE A 117 10.54 -1.85 22.37
C PHE A 117 11.27 -0.74 23.12
N ARG A 118 10.76 -0.30 24.29
CA ARG A 118 11.44 0.70 25.11
C ARG A 118 12.80 0.24 25.61
N THR A 119 12.97 -1.06 25.84
CA THR A 119 14.25 -1.65 26.21
C THR A 119 15.24 -1.56 25.04
N LEU A 120 14.82 -1.99 23.84
CA LEU A 120 15.60 -1.84 22.60
C LEU A 120 15.96 -0.37 22.34
N TRP A 121 15.00 0.55 22.48
CA TRP A 121 15.21 1.98 22.35
C TRP A 121 16.19 2.53 23.39
N GLY A 122 16.10 2.07 24.64
CA GLY A 122 17.01 2.43 25.71
C GLY A 122 18.46 1.97 25.46
N PHE A 123 18.64 0.91 24.68
CA PHE A 123 19.95 0.45 24.19
C PHE A 123 20.41 1.15 22.90
N GLY A 124 19.61 2.08 22.36
CA GLY A 124 19.97 2.88 21.19
C GLY A 124 19.54 2.30 19.84
N ALA A 125 18.65 1.29 19.82
CA ALA A 125 18.11 0.75 18.58
C ALA A 125 17.37 1.83 17.78
N ASP A 126 17.57 1.90 16.46
CA ASP A 126 16.84 2.85 15.62
C ASP A 126 15.38 2.39 15.40
N PRO A 127 14.34 3.26 15.56
CA PRO A 127 12.95 2.83 15.50
C PRO A 127 12.54 2.39 14.09
N VAL A 128 13.15 2.96 13.05
CA VAL A 128 12.90 2.54 11.67
C VAL A 128 13.47 1.14 11.44
N GLN A 129 14.68 0.87 11.93
CA GLN A 129 15.27 -0.47 11.86
C GLN A 129 14.47 -1.52 12.61
N VAL A 130 13.96 -1.21 13.82
CA VAL A 130 13.10 -2.16 14.56
C VAL A 130 11.87 -2.57 13.74
N VAL A 131 11.24 -1.63 13.02
CA VAL A 131 10.10 -1.97 12.15
C VAL A 131 10.51 -2.80 10.93
N LEU A 132 11.69 -2.54 10.37
CA LEU A 132 12.25 -3.37 9.29
C LEU A 132 12.54 -4.80 9.76
N ASP A 133 13.06 -4.96 10.98
CA ASP A 133 13.25 -6.29 11.58
C ASP A 133 11.92 -7.02 11.76
N LEU A 134 10.88 -6.32 12.25
CA LEU A 134 9.54 -6.89 12.36
C LEU A 134 8.95 -7.31 11.01
N LEU A 135 9.21 -6.54 9.94
CA LEU A 135 8.87 -6.95 8.58
C LEU A 135 9.59 -8.24 8.21
N GLU A 136 10.91 -8.28 8.38
CA GLU A 136 11.71 -9.46 8.03
C GLU A 136 11.25 -10.72 8.80
N HIS A 137 10.96 -10.60 10.09
CA HIS A 137 10.40 -11.69 10.91
C HIS A 137 9.03 -12.15 10.37
N SER A 138 8.16 -11.21 9.99
CA SER A 138 6.87 -11.52 9.36
C SER A 138 7.04 -12.25 8.02
N HIS A 139 8.02 -11.85 7.21
CA HIS A 139 8.34 -12.52 5.95
C HIS A 139 8.87 -13.94 6.21
N GLN A 140 9.81 -14.10 7.15
CA GLN A 140 10.40 -15.38 7.51
C GLN A 140 9.35 -16.35 8.06
N SER A 141 8.44 -15.91 8.94
CA SER A 141 7.32 -16.74 9.39
C SER A 141 6.39 -17.15 8.24
N ALA A 142 6.14 -16.27 7.27
CA ALA A 142 5.32 -16.60 6.10
C ALA A 142 6.02 -17.60 5.15
N VAL A 143 7.30 -17.41 4.87
CA VAL A 143 8.12 -18.33 4.07
C VAL A 143 8.20 -19.70 4.74
N SER A 144 8.45 -19.73 6.05
CA SER A 144 8.49 -20.97 6.82
C SER A 144 7.15 -21.70 6.80
N LYS A 145 6.03 -20.97 6.86
CA LYS A 145 4.69 -21.57 6.72
C LYS A 145 4.48 -22.20 5.34
N ALA A 146 5.01 -21.60 4.27
CA ALA A 146 4.81 -22.06 2.90
C ALA A 146 5.74 -23.21 2.50
N LEU A 147 7.00 -23.15 2.93
CA LEU A 147 8.07 -24.06 2.48
C LEU A 147 8.58 -25.02 3.57
N GLY A 148 8.20 -24.80 4.84
CA GLY A 148 8.70 -25.54 5.99
C GLY A 148 9.80 -24.79 6.77
N PRO A 149 10.15 -25.28 7.98
CA PRO A 149 11.13 -24.63 8.88
C PRO A 149 12.55 -24.55 8.31
N ASP A 150 12.93 -25.51 7.45
CA ASP A 150 14.29 -25.57 6.87
C ASP A 150 14.55 -24.53 5.78
N ALA A 151 13.53 -23.77 5.36
CA ALA A 151 13.67 -22.70 4.38
C ALA A 151 14.38 -21.44 4.91
N LEU A 152 14.56 -21.32 6.23
CA LEU A 152 15.13 -20.15 6.86
C LEU A 152 16.66 -20.23 6.98
N ALA A 153 17.36 -19.30 6.34
CA ALA A 153 18.82 -19.20 6.37
C ALA A 153 19.35 -18.46 7.62
N MET A 154 19.03 -18.94 8.83
CA MET A 154 19.39 -18.30 10.11
C MET A 154 19.78 -19.32 11.20
N PRO A 155 20.25 -18.91 12.40
CA PRO A 155 20.54 -19.84 13.49
C PRO A 155 19.31 -20.70 13.84
N LYS A 156 19.53 -21.98 14.16
CA LYS A 156 18.44 -22.97 14.34
C LYS A 156 17.41 -22.54 15.37
N GLU A 157 17.84 -21.93 16.47
CA GLU A 157 16.94 -21.44 17.52
C GLU A 157 16.00 -20.34 17.02
N GLN A 158 16.53 -19.34 16.32
CA GLN A 158 15.73 -18.24 15.74
C GLN A 158 14.77 -18.77 14.67
N ALA A 159 15.26 -19.69 13.82
CA ALA A 159 14.45 -20.32 12.79
C ALA A 159 13.25 -21.08 13.40
N GLN A 160 13.48 -21.82 14.49
CA GLN A 160 12.43 -22.56 15.19
C GLN A 160 11.38 -21.63 15.79
N ARG A 161 11.79 -20.51 16.40
CA ARG A 161 10.87 -19.49 16.95
C ARG A 161 9.96 -18.91 15.88
N LEU A 162 10.53 -18.44 14.77
CA LEU A 162 9.75 -17.86 13.66
C LEU A 162 8.89 -18.89 12.93
N ALA A 163 9.36 -20.14 12.83
CA ALA A 163 8.57 -21.25 12.30
C ALA A 163 7.37 -21.59 13.19
N ALA A 164 7.54 -21.55 14.52
CA ALA A 164 6.45 -21.75 15.47
C ALA A 164 5.37 -20.67 15.32
N VAL A 165 5.78 -19.41 15.14
CA VAL A 165 4.84 -18.31 14.81
C VAL A 165 4.11 -18.57 13.50
N GLY A 166 4.83 -18.96 12.44
CA GLY A 166 4.24 -19.29 11.14
C GLY A 166 3.28 -20.48 11.16
N ALA A 167 3.53 -21.45 12.04
CA ALA A 167 2.66 -22.61 12.24
C ALA A 167 1.33 -22.23 12.90
N LEU A 168 1.36 -21.35 13.90
CA LEU A 168 0.17 -20.90 14.64
C LEU A 168 -0.66 -19.86 13.88
N ALA A 169 -0.02 -18.99 13.11
CA ALA A 169 -0.70 -17.91 12.40
C ALA A 169 -1.35 -18.39 11.09
N SER A 170 -2.53 -17.85 10.74
CA SER A 170 -3.10 -18.06 9.40
C SER A 170 -2.29 -17.30 8.34
N ALA A 171 -2.30 -17.77 7.08
CA ALA A 171 -1.65 -17.05 5.98
C ALA A 171 -2.24 -15.65 5.77
N GLY A 172 -3.56 -15.50 5.98
CA GLY A 172 -4.25 -14.22 5.91
C GLY A 172 -3.84 -13.26 7.04
N SER A 173 -3.59 -13.77 8.24
CA SER A 173 -3.12 -12.98 9.38
C SER A 173 -1.70 -12.44 9.13
N LEU A 174 -0.79 -13.29 8.66
CA LEU A 174 0.58 -12.87 8.30
C LEU A 174 0.59 -11.84 7.16
N SER A 175 -0.26 -12.02 6.14
CA SER A 175 -0.38 -11.06 5.04
C SER A 175 -0.91 -9.70 5.50
N ARG A 176 -1.91 -9.68 6.40
CA ARG A 176 -2.44 -8.44 6.99
C ARG A 176 -1.40 -7.75 7.87
N LEU A 177 -0.71 -8.50 8.71
CA LEU A 177 0.35 -7.99 9.57
C LEU A 177 1.46 -7.35 8.74
N TRP A 178 1.89 -8.02 7.66
CA TRP A 178 2.86 -7.47 6.70
C TRP A 178 2.42 -6.13 6.11
N GLN A 179 1.17 -6.03 5.65
CA GLN A 179 0.63 -4.74 5.13
C GLN A 179 0.61 -3.64 6.20
N MET A 180 0.25 -3.98 7.43
CA MET A 180 0.23 -3.03 8.54
C MET A 180 1.65 -2.58 8.94
N LEU A 181 2.62 -3.49 8.91
CA LEU A 181 4.03 -3.19 9.16
C LEU A 181 4.62 -2.30 8.06
N LEU A 182 4.30 -2.54 6.78
CA LEU A 182 4.71 -1.65 5.69
C LEU A 182 4.18 -0.23 5.88
N LYS A 183 2.92 -0.10 6.31
CA LYS A 183 2.33 1.19 6.63
C LYS A 183 2.99 1.83 7.86
N ALA A 184 3.26 1.05 8.90
CA ALA A 184 3.95 1.52 10.10
C ALA A 184 5.34 2.04 9.79
N HIS A 185 6.12 1.34 8.96
CA HIS A 185 7.44 1.78 8.50
C HIS A 185 7.37 3.16 7.84
N ASP A 186 6.40 3.34 6.94
CA ASP A 186 6.15 4.60 6.25
C ASP A 186 5.73 5.75 7.18
N GLU A 187 4.98 5.45 8.24
CA GLU A 187 4.58 6.41 9.27
C GLU A 187 5.75 6.80 10.16
N VAL A 188 6.52 5.82 10.66
CA VAL A 188 7.69 6.04 11.54
C VAL A 188 8.75 6.88 10.85
N ARG A 189 9.01 6.64 9.56
CA ARG A 189 9.98 7.43 8.77
C ARG A 189 9.61 8.91 8.62
N ARG A 190 8.32 9.25 8.71
CA ARG A 190 7.82 10.61 8.51
C ARG A 190 7.39 11.28 9.81
N ALA A 191 7.36 10.54 10.91
CA ALA A 191 6.88 11.03 12.20
C ALA A 191 7.87 12.04 12.80
N PRO A 192 7.39 13.10 13.46
CA PRO A 192 8.23 14.01 14.24
C PRO A 192 8.93 13.30 15.41
N ASP A 193 8.27 12.30 16.00
CA ASP A 193 8.82 11.40 17.01
C ASP A 193 8.69 9.94 16.53
N PRO A 194 9.76 9.36 15.95
CA PRO A 194 9.75 7.98 15.48
C PRO A 194 9.47 6.95 16.58
N SER A 195 9.90 7.23 17.82
CA SER A 195 9.73 6.29 18.94
C SER A 195 8.25 6.19 19.34
N ALA A 196 7.57 7.33 19.49
CA ALA A 196 6.13 7.37 19.75
C ALA A 196 5.32 6.77 18.59
N ALA A 197 5.78 6.95 17.35
CA ALA A 197 5.14 6.33 16.18
C ALA A 197 5.24 4.80 16.19
N VAL A 198 6.36 4.23 16.64
CA VAL A 198 6.48 2.78 16.83
C VAL A 198 5.55 2.31 17.93
N GLU A 199 5.47 2.98 19.09
CA GLU A 199 4.53 2.59 20.16
C GLU A 199 3.08 2.56 19.65
N MET A 200 2.66 3.57 18.90
CA MET A 200 1.33 3.60 18.28
C MET A 200 1.13 2.49 17.24
N ALA A 201 2.17 2.13 16.48
CA ALA A 201 2.12 1.02 15.55
C ALA A 201 1.97 -0.32 16.29
N LEU A 202 2.73 -0.56 17.35
CA LEU A 202 2.67 -1.78 18.17
C LEU A 202 1.28 -1.98 18.78
N ILE A 203 0.65 -0.91 19.27
CA ILE A 203 -0.73 -0.94 19.75
C ILE A 203 -1.66 -1.42 18.63
N ARG A 204 -1.58 -0.83 17.43
CA ARG A 204 -2.45 -1.25 16.32
C ARG A 204 -2.20 -2.68 15.86
N LEU A 205 -0.92 -3.11 15.82
CA LEU A 205 -0.53 -4.44 15.37
C LEU A 205 -1.02 -5.53 16.34
N THR A 206 -0.89 -5.29 17.65
CA THR A 206 -1.38 -6.22 18.69
C THR A 206 -2.90 -6.35 18.68
N TYR A 207 -3.63 -5.24 18.56
CA TYR A 207 -5.09 -5.30 18.38
C TYR A 207 -5.50 -6.05 17.11
N ALA A 208 -4.77 -5.88 16.00
CA ALA A 208 -5.10 -6.58 14.77
C ALA A 208 -4.75 -8.07 14.78
N ALA A 209 -3.84 -8.51 15.65
CA ALA A 209 -3.54 -9.93 15.86
C ALA A 209 -4.70 -10.64 16.60
N ASP A 210 -5.41 -9.93 17.48
CA ASP A 210 -6.56 -10.45 18.24
C ASP A 210 -7.87 -10.50 17.44
N LEU A 211 -7.98 -9.76 16.33
CA LEU A 211 -9.20 -9.76 15.53
C LEU A 211 -9.24 -10.97 14.58
N PRO A 212 -10.31 -11.78 14.58
CA PRO A 212 -10.49 -12.84 13.60
C PRO A 212 -10.46 -12.26 12.19
N GLY A 213 -9.82 -12.98 11.26
CA GLY A 213 -9.77 -12.56 9.87
C GLY A 213 -11.18 -12.34 9.31
N PRO A 214 -11.38 -11.47 8.30
CA PRO A 214 -12.71 -11.25 7.70
C PRO A 214 -13.33 -12.55 7.20
N GLU A 215 -12.54 -13.55 6.79
CA GLU A 215 -13.03 -14.89 6.43
C GLU A 215 -13.53 -15.70 7.63
N GLU A 216 -12.88 -15.59 8.78
CA GLU A 216 -13.29 -16.24 10.04
C GLU A 216 -14.48 -15.52 10.66
N ALA A 217 -14.51 -14.19 10.61
CA ALA A 217 -15.68 -13.38 10.98
C ALA A 217 -16.87 -13.70 10.07
N LEU A 218 -16.67 -13.89 8.76
CA LEU A 218 -17.72 -14.29 7.83
C LEU A 218 -18.19 -15.74 8.07
N LYS A 219 -17.27 -16.65 8.43
CA LYS A 219 -17.61 -18.03 8.84
C LYS A 219 -18.38 -18.04 10.16
N ALA A 220 -17.98 -17.25 11.16
CA ALA A 220 -18.68 -17.11 12.44
C ALA A 220 -20.08 -16.51 12.25
N LEU A 221 -20.22 -15.48 11.39
CA LEU A 221 -21.53 -14.94 11.00
C LEU A 221 -22.40 -15.97 10.27
N ARG A 222 -21.81 -16.77 9.38
CA ARG A 222 -22.51 -17.82 8.64
C ARG A 222 -22.91 -19.01 9.51
N ASN A 223 -22.16 -19.27 10.57
CA ASN A 223 -22.41 -20.33 11.55
C ASN A 223 -23.27 -19.84 12.74
N GLY A 224 -23.64 -18.57 12.79
CA GLY A 224 -24.51 -17.99 13.82
C GLY A 224 -23.84 -17.81 15.19
N GLU A 225 -22.50 -17.81 15.27
CA GLU A 225 -21.77 -17.57 16.51
C GLU A 225 -21.71 -16.06 16.82
N PRO A 226 -21.99 -15.63 18.07
CA PRO A 226 -21.91 -14.23 18.43
C PRO A 226 -20.45 -13.77 18.36
N LEU A 227 -20.21 -12.70 17.60
CA LEU A 227 -18.95 -11.95 17.64
C LEU A 227 -18.72 -11.48 19.09
N GLY A 228 -17.77 -12.12 19.77
CA GLY A 228 -17.36 -11.77 21.12
C GLY A 228 -16.81 -10.35 21.16
N GLY A 229 -17.66 -9.39 21.52
CA GLY A 229 -17.25 -8.03 21.86
C GLY A 229 -16.48 -8.05 23.18
N GLY A 230 -15.32 -7.39 23.18
CA GLY A 230 -14.48 -7.20 24.37
C GLY A 230 -15.23 -6.52 25.54
N PRO A 231 -14.63 -6.53 26.75
CA PRO A 231 -15.39 -6.34 27.98
C PRO A 231 -15.89 -4.89 28.17
N SER A 232 -17.08 -4.85 28.76
CA SER A 232 -17.71 -3.76 29.51
C SER A 232 -16.76 -2.77 30.20
N GLY A 233 -16.96 -1.49 29.92
CA GLY A 233 -16.58 -0.37 30.77
C GLY A 233 -17.71 0.66 30.79
N GLY A 234 -18.64 0.51 31.72
CA GLY A 234 -19.78 1.40 31.88
C GLY A 234 -19.49 2.61 32.76
N GLY A 235 -20.27 3.67 32.51
CA GLY A 235 -20.75 4.57 33.56
C GLY A 235 -20.14 5.98 33.60
N GLY A 236 -21.00 6.99 33.43
CA GLY A 236 -20.75 8.33 33.98
C GLY A 236 -21.27 9.49 33.16
N GLY A 237 -22.59 9.67 33.10
CA GLY A 237 -23.19 10.94 32.66
C GLY A 237 -23.02 12.05 33.69
N GLY A 238 -22.95 13.30 33.23
CA GLY A 238 -22.81 14.48 34.09
C GLY A 238 -22.91 15.81 33.34
N GLN A 239 -24.12 16.17 32.93
CA GLN A 239 -24.74 17.50 33.02
C GLN A 239 -23.83 18.75 32.92
N SER A 240 -23.95 19.51 31.83
CA SER A 240 -23.55 20.93 31.78
C SER A 240 -24.79 21.82 31.61
N GLY A 241 -25.14 22.49 32.71
CA GLY A 241 -26.07 23.60 32.76
C GLY A 241 -25.41 24.87 32.24
N GLY A 242 -26.21 25.72 31.60
CA GLY A 242 -25.75 26.90 30.89
C GLY A 242 -25.31 28.08 31.76
N ALA A 243 -24.60 28.99 31.12
CA ALA A 243 -24.54 30.39 31.51
C ALA A 243 -24.53 31.25 30.24
N VAL A 244 -25.48 32.18 30.21
CA VAL A 244 -25.70 33.21 29.20
C VAL A 244 -25.03 34.51 29.67
N ALA A 245 -24.85 35.42 28.71
CA ALA A 245 -24.46 36.85 28.82
C ALA A 245 -22.94 37.12 28.88
N GLN A 246 -22.36 38.05 28.12
CA GLN A 246 -22.93 39.21 27.41
C GLN A 246 -21.95 39.76 26.36
N ALA A 247 -22.54 40.45 25.39
CA ALA A 247 -21.96 40.99 24.17
C ALA A 247 -20.88 42.07 24.35
N ARG A 248 -20.01 42.19 23.34
CA ARG A 248 -19.54 43.49 22.84
C ARG A 248 -19.65 43.55 21.32
N PHE A 249 -20.10 44.72 20.90
CA PHE A 249 -20.61 45.07 19.57
C PHE A 249 -19.52 45.12 18.49
N ALA A 250 -19.96 44.82 17.28
CA ALA A 250 -19.29 45.05 16.02
C ALA A 250 -19.35 46.51 15.57
N GLN A 251 -18.35 46.96 14.82
CA GLN A 251 -18.38 47.77 13.58
C GLN A 251 -16.95 48.26 13.23
N PRO A 252 -16.64 48.76 12.01
CA PRO A 252 -16.63 48.04 10.74
C PRO A 252 -15.26 48.15 10.01
N VAL A 253 -15.06 47.20 9.08
CA VAL A 253 -14.26 47.22 7.84
C VAL A 253 -13.18 48.32 7.65
N ALA A 254 -11.91 47.90 7.65
CA ALA A 254 -10.84 48.56 6.91
C ALA A 254 -10.22 47.55 5.94
N GLN A 255 -10.44 47.85 4.67
CA GLN A 255 -10.05 47.13 3.46
C GLN A 255 -8.53 47.20 3.32
N GLN A 256 -7.83 46.06 3.43
CA GLN A 256 -6.44 45.95 3.00
C GLN A 256 -6.35 45.09 1.75
N ALA A 257 -5.84 45.74 0.72
CA ALA A 257 -5.72 45.30 -0.65
C ALA A 257 -4.80 44.08 -0.77
N VAL A 258 -5.28 43.09 -1.51
CA VAL A 258 -4.44 42.04 -2.09
C VAL A 258 -3.65 42.63 -3.27
N PRO A 259 -2.34 42.34 -3.41
CA PRO A 259 -1.63 42.64 -4.64
C PRO A 259 -2.15 41.70 -5.74
N GLN A 260 -2.89 42.26 -6.69
CA GLN A 260 -3.10 41.65 -7.99
C GLN A 260 -1.89 41.96 -8.87
N THR A 261 -1.13 40.95 -9.28
CA THR A 261 -0.74 40.73 -10.68
C THR A 261 0.06 39.44 -10.83
N SER A 262 -0.18 38.77 -11.97
CA SER A 262 0.60 37.65 -12.54
C SER A 262 0.18 36.24 -12.15
N ALA A 263 -0.97 35.79 -12.66
CA ALA A 263 -1.19 34.41 -13.15
C ALA A 263 -2.54 34.29 -13.87
N LEU A 264 -2.74 35.03 -14.98
CA LEU A 264 -3.96 34.99 -15.80
C LEU A 264 -3.86 34.06 -17.03
N THR A 265 -3.01 33.03 -17.01
CA THR A 265 -2.67 32.35 -18.29
C THR A 265 -2.95 30.86 -18.41
N GLU A 266 -3.52 30.16 -17.42
CA GLU A 266 -3.90 28.74 -17.59
C GLU A 266 -5.35 28.39 -17.22
N ALA A 267 -6.03 29.22 -16.41
CA ALA A 267 -7.44 29.02 -16.06
C ALA A 267 -8.43 29.31 -17.20
N ALA A 268 -7.97 29.86 -18.31
CA ALA A 268 -8.81 30.21 -19.46
C ALA A 268 -9.26 29.00 -20.31
N THR A 269 -8.88 27.77 -19.95
CA THR A 269 -9.18 26.56 -20.76
C THR A 269 -10.34 25.72 -20.24
N LEU A 270 -10.84 25.94 -19.01
CA LEU A 270 -11.98 25.20 -18.44
C LEU A 270 -13.22 26.10 -18.37
N ALA A 271 -13.74 26.46 -19.54
CA ALA A 271 -14.87 27.38 -19.67
C ALA A 271 -16.20 26.75 -19.20
N THR A 272 -16.31 25.42 -19.25
CA THR A 272 -17.52 24.68 -18.90
C THR A 272 -17.26 23.53 -17.92
N PHE A 273 -18.31 23.04 -17.25
CA PHE A 273 -18.20 21.86 -16.38
C PHE A 273 -17.84 20.59 -17.14
N ASP A 274 -18.19 20.49 -18.43
CA ASP A 274 -17.81 19.38 -19.31
C ASP A 274 -16.28 19.29 -19.49
N ASP A 275 -15.59 20.43 -19.48
CA ASP A 275 -14.13 20.47 -19.54
C ASP A 275 -13.49 19.90 -18.25
N VAL A 276 -14.17 20.06 -17.10
CA VAL A 276 -13.75 19.46 -15.82
C VAL A 276 -13.92 17.94 -15.85
N LEU A 277 -15.01 17.43 -16.45
CA LEU A 277 -15.20 15.99 -16.63
C LEU A 277 -14.13 15.40 -17.55
N LYS A 278 -13.83 16.07 -18.67
CA LYS A 278 -12.73 15.67 -19.59
C LYS A 278 -11.36 15.69 -18.91
N LEU A 279 -11.11 16.66 -18.02
CA LEU A 279 -9.87 16.71 -17.23
C LEU A 279 -9.75 15.51 -16.29
N ILE A 280 -10.84 15.14 -15.60
CA ILE A 280 -10.88 13.96 -14.72
C ILE A 280 -10.59 12.68 -15.52
N GLU A 281 -11.17 12.55 -16.72
CA GLU A 281 -10.92 11.41 -17.61
C GLU A 281 -9.47 11.36 -18.10
N ALA A 282 -8.90 12.49 -18.50
CA ALA A 282 -7.52 12.59 -18.97
C ALA A 282 -6.50 12.22 -17.87
N LYS A 283 -6.80 12.54 -16.61
CA LYS A 283 -5.96 12.19 -15.45
C LYS A 283 -6.14 10.76 -14.94
N ARG A 284 -7.13 10.01 -15.48
CA ARG A 284 -7.44 8.61 -15.13
C ARG A 284 -7.66 8.35 -13.62
N ASP A 285 -8.15 9.34 -12.87
CA ASP A 285 -8.55 9.14 -11.46
C ASP A 285 -9.97 8.54 -11.41
N ILE A 286 -10.02 7.20 -11.42
CA ILE A 286 -11.26 6.41 -11.45
C ILE A 286 -12.15 6.70 -10.23
N GLY A 287 -11.55 6.99 -9.08
CA GLY A 287 -12.28 7.25 -7.83
C GLY A 287 -13.06 8.56 -7.88
N ILE A 288 -12.41 9.64 -8.31
CA ILE A 288 -13.07 10.94 -8.45
C ILE A 288 -14.12 10.91 -9.56
N LYS A 289 -13.86 10.22 -10.67
CA LYS A 289 -14.84 10.08 -11.76
C LYS A 289 -16.14 9.43 -11.26
N LEU A 290 -16.01 8.31 -10.55
CA LEU A 290 -17.17 7.58 -10.02
C LEU A 290 -17.93 8.42 -8.98
N ASP A 291 -17.20 9.14 -8.12
CA ASP A 291 -17.81 9.97 -7.09
C ASP A 291 -18.53 11.18 -7.68
N VAL A 292 -17.96 11.84 -8.70
CA VAL A 292 -18.61 12.94 -9.41
C VAL A 292 -19.87 12.47 -10.14
N ASP A 293 -19.80 11.34 -10.85
CA ASP A 293 -20.94 10.78 -11.58
C ASP A 293 -22.10 10.36 -10.65
N ARG A 294 -21.76 9.81 -9.49
CA ARG A 294 -22.73 9.28 -8.53
C ARG A 294 -23.33 10.32 -7.59
N TYR A 295 -22.57 11.34 -7.19
CA TYR A 295 -22.94 12.20 -6.07
C TYR A 295 -23.05 13.70 -6.38
N LEU A 296 -22.63 14.15 -7.57
CA LEU A 296 -22.63 15.57 -7.92
C LEU A 296 -23.84 15.93 -8.81
N ARG A 297 -24.80 16.67 -8.26
CA ARG A 297 -25.83 17.39 -9.05
C ARG A 297 -25.40 18.83 -9.25
N LEU A 298 -25.08 19.24 -10.47
CA LEU A 298 -24.58 20.59 -10.70
C LEU A 298 -25.71 21.62 -10.50
N VAL A 299 -25.46 22.59 -9.61
CA VAL A 299 -26.36 23.74 -9.38
C VAL A 299 -25.83 24.96 -10.13
N SER A 300 -24.54 25.26 -10.00
CA SER A 300 -23.89 26.31 -10.80
C SER A 300 -22.40 26.05 -10.99
N TYR A 301 -21.88 26.51 -12.13
CA TYR A 301 -20.47 26.40 -12.49
C TYR A 301 -19.89 27.78 -12.82
N ARG A 302 -18.75 28.10 -12.19
CA ARG A 302 -17.85 29.17 -12.61
C ARG A 302 -16.42 28.65 -12.59
N PRO A 303 -15.52 29.12 -13.47
CA PRO A 303 -14.11 28.74 -13.38
C PRO A 303 -13.55 29.02 -11.98
N GLY A 304 -13.08 27.98 -11.29
CA GLY A 304 -12.63 28.06 -9.89
C GLY A 304 -13.70 27.90 -8.80
N ALA A 305 -15.00 27.78 -9.15
CA ALA A 305 -16.08 27.56 -8.19
C ALA A 305 -17.18 26.63 -8.71
N ILE A 306 -17.45 25.55 -8.00
CA ILE A 306 -18.51 24.57 -8.30
C ILE A 306 -19.50 24.55 -7.14
N VAL A 307 -20.78 24.83 -7.44
CA VAL A 307 -21.86 24.63 -6.48
C VAL A 307 -22.65 23.41 -6.92
N TYR A 308 -22.82 22.45 -6.01
CA TYR A 308 -23.52 21.22 -6.29
C TYR A 308 -24.53 20.89 -5.20
N GLU A 309 -25.54 20.13 -5.55
CA GLU A 309 -26.48 19.52 -4.63
C GLU A 309 -26.03 18.07 -4.37
N PRO A 310 -25.79 17.68 -3.11
CA PRO A 310 -25.34 16.32 -2.79
C PRO A 310 -26.47 15.31 -3.00
N ALA A 311 -26.20 14.23 -3.73
CA ALA A 311 -27.13 13.12 -3.85
C ALA A 311 -27.26 12.34 -2.51
N PRO A 312 -28.33 11.53 -2.32
CA PRO A 312 -28.45 10.65 -1.15
C PRO A 312 -27.22 9.74 -0.99
N ASN A 313 -26.66 9.64 0.22
CA ASN A 313 -25.42 8.91 0.55
C ASN A 313 -24.11 9.54 0.02
N THR A 314 -24.05 10.85 -0.23
CA THR A 314 -22.79 11.54 -0.57
C THR A 314 -21.77 11.43 0.57
N PRO A 315 -20.54 10.94 0.32
CA PRO A 315 -19.48 10.90 1.33
C PRO A 315 -19.12 12.31 1.83
N ALA A 316 -19.01 12.50 3.14
CA ALA A 316 -18.70 13.79 3.76
C ALA A 316 -17.36 14.41 3.30
N ASN A 317 -16.44 13.58 2.80
CA ASN A 317 -15.13 14.01 2.28
C ASN A 317 -15.12 14.29 0.77
N PHE A 318 -16.24 14.16 0.07
CA PHE A 318 -16.31 14.29 -1.39
C PHE A 318 -15.87 15.68 -1.87
N ALA A 319 -16.48 16.76 -1.34
CA ALA A 319 -16.14 18.13 -1.71
C ALA A 319 -14.65 18.43 -1.48
N GLY A 320 -14.10 18.02 -0.34
CA GLY A 320 -12.70 18.22 0.00
C GLY A 320 -11.73 17.45 -0.92
N ARG A 321 -12.10 16.23 -1.31
CA ARG A 321 -11.31 15.44 -2.28
C ARG A 321 -11.34 16.07 -3.67
N LEU A 322 -12.50 16.55 -4.12
CA LEU A 322 -12.64 17.24 -5.40
C LEU A 322 -11.83 18.55 -5.43
N VAL A 323 -11.88 19.37 -4.37
CA VAL A 323 -11.06 20.59 -4.23
C VAL A 323 -9.57 20.28 -4.30
N SER A 324 -9.12 19.26 -3.55
CA SER A 324 -7.70 18.90 -3.48
C SER A 324 -7.16 18.45 -4.84
N ARG A 325 -7.94 17.64 -5.57
CA ARG A 325 -7.57 17.14 -6.91
C ARG A 325 -7.63 18.20 -7.98
N LEU A 326 -8.66 19.05 -7.98
CA LEU A 326 -8.72 20.19 -8.91
C LEU A 326 -7.58 21.17 -8.67
N LYS A 327 -7.19 21.42 -7.42
CA LYS A 327 -6.02 22.24 -7.07
C LYS A 327 -4.71 21.61 -7.57
N GLU A 328 -4.55 20.30 -7.41
CA GLU A 328 -3.37 19.57 -7.89
C GLU A 328 -3.24 19.63 -9.43
N TRP A 329 -4.36 19.54 -10.16
CA TRP A 329 -4.34 19.48 -11.62
C TRP A 329 -4.34 20.83 -12.32
N THR A 330 -4.96 21.85 -11.71
CA THR A 330 -5.09 23.20 -12.30
C THR A 330 -4.13 24.21 -11.67
N GLY A 331 -3.45 23.84 -10.57
CA GLY A 331 -2.57 24.74 -9.82
C GLY A 331 -3.27 25.88 -9.08
N GLN A 332 -4.61 25.98 -9.16
CA GLN A 332 -5.39 27.06 -8.57
C GLN A 332 -6.31 26.58 -7.44
N PRO A 333 -6.63 27.42 -6.44
CA PRO A 333 -7.61 27.06 -5.42
C PRO A 333 -9.03 27.00 -6.01
N TRP A 334 -9.73 25.89 -5.80
CA TRP A 334 -11.13 25.71 -6.19
C TRP A 334 -12.05 25.78 -4.98
N LEU A 335 -13.20 26.43 -5.13
CA LEU A 335 -14.27 26.46 -4.13
C LEU A 335 -15.37 25.47 -4.55
N VAL A 336 -15.57 24.41 -3.77
CA VAL A 336 -16.65 23.44 -4.01
C VAL A 336 -17.62 23.50 -2.83
N ALA A 337 -18.85 23.97 -3.07
CA ALA A 337 -19.87 24.17 -2.05
C ALA A 337 -21.09 23.30 -2.29
N ALA A 338 -21.64 22.73 -1.21
CA ALA A 338 -22.89 21.98 -1.23
C ALA A 338 -24.05 22.91 -0.83
N GLU A 339 -24.95 23.20 -1.76
CA GLU A 339 -26.19 23.96 -1.48
C GLU A 339 -27.41 23.11 -1.86
N GLY A 340 -28.44 23.12 -1.01
CA GLY A 340 -29.69 22.40 -1.24
C GLY A 340 -30.70 23.27 -1.97
N GLY A 341 -31.39 22.69 -2.95
CA GLY A 341 -32.47 23.35 -3.67
C GLY A 341 -32.11 23.75 -5.10
N GLY A 342 -32.15 22.78 -6.02
CA GLY A 342 -32.32 23.07 -7.45
C GLY A 342 -31.20 22.58 -8.38
N GLY A 343 -30.47 21.52 -8.02
CA GLY A 343 -29.51 20.91 -8.94
C GLY A 343 -30.21 20.16 -10.07
N ALA A 344 -29.64 20.21 -11.29
CA ALA A 344 -30.09 19.36 -12.39
C ALA A 344 -29.89 17.86 -12.04
N GLU A 345 -30.66 16.98 -12.70
CA GLU A 345 -30.52 15.52 -12.57
C GLU A 345 -29.06 15.08 -12.70
N THR A 346 -28.61 14.09 -11.91
CA THR A 346 -27.25 13.58 -12.06
C THR A 346 -27.06 12.92 -13.43
N ALA A 347 -25.81 12.90 -13.93
CA ALA A 347 -25.47 12.15 -15.13
C ALA A 347 -25.85 10.65 -14.99
N TRP A 348 -25.69 10.08 -13.80
CA TRP A 348 -26.17 8.74 -13.44
C TRP A 348 -27.69 8.58 -13.54
N GLU A 349 -28.49 9.55 -13.10
CA GLU A 349 -29.97 9.52 -13.20
C GLU A 349 -30.43 9.61 -14.66
N LYS A 350 -29.79 10.49 -15.45
CA LYS A 350 -30.05 10.62 -16.89
C LYS A 350 -29.71 9.32 -17.63
N GLN A 351 -28.54 8.74 -17.37
CA GLN A 351 -28.08 7.52 -18.02
C GLN A 351 -28.92 6.29 -17.61
N LYS A 352 -29.38 6.25 -16.35
CA LYS A 352 -30.28 5.18 -15.87
C LYS A 352 -31.67 5.27 -16.48
N ARG A 353 -32.18 6.48 -16.75
CA ARG A 353 -33.44 6.67 -17.50
C ARG A 353 -33.27 6.22 -18.95
N GLU A 354 -32.22 6.66 -19.63
CA GLU A 354 -31.93 6.26 -21.02
C GLU A 354 -31.77 4.73 -21.15
N GLN A 355 -31.09 4.07 -20.20
CA GLN A 355 -30.99 2.61 -20.17
C GLN A 355 -32.33 1.92 -19.90
N LYS A 356 -33.19 2.50 -19.05
CA LYS A 356 -34.53 1.96 -18.78
C LYS A 356 -35.46 2.12 -19.98
N GLU A 357 -35.39 3.26 -20.68
CA GLU A 357 -36.14 3.53 -21.91
C GLU A 357 -35.66 2.62 -23.05
N ALA A 358 -34.34 2.49 -23.27
CA ALA A 358 -33.78 1.56 -24.26
C ALA A 358 -34.13 0.10 -23.97
N ARG A 359 -34.14 -0.31 -22.69
CA ARG A 359 -34.56 -1.67 -22.31
C ARG A 359 -36.04 -1.89 -22.56
N ALA A 360 -36.89 -0.91 -22.26
CA ALA A 360 -38.33 -0.99 -22.52
C ALA A 360 -38.67 -1.03 -24.01
N GLU A 361 -37.90 -0.31 -24.85
CA GLU A 361 -38.06 -0.35 -26.31
C GLU A 361 -37.70 -1.72 -26.90
N ILE A 362 -36.61 -2.33 -26.42
CA ILE A 362 -36.19 -3.68 -26.85
C ILE A 362 -37.14 -4.76 -26.35
N GLU A 363 -37.68 -4.63 -25.14
CA GLU A 363 -38.71 -5.55 -24.61
C GLU A 363 -40.07 -5.38 -25.33
N ALA A 364 -40.31 -4.20 -25.90
CA ALA A 364 -41.48 -3.93 -26.73
C ALA A 364 -41.34 -4.47 -28.17
N ASP A 365 -40.12 -4.83 -28.61
CA ASP A 365 -39.85 -5.35 -29.95
C ASP A 365 -40.57 -6.70 -30.18
N PRO A 366 -41.29 -6.87 -31.32
CA PRO A 366 -42.03 -8.08 -31.63
C PRO A 366 -41.18 -9.36 -31.59
N PHE A 367 -39.91 -9.30 -31.97
CA PHE A 367 -38.98 -10.43 -31.98
C PHE A 367 -38.63 -10.86 -30.56
N VAL A 368 -38.25 -9.92 -29.70
CA VAL A 368 -37.88 -10.20 -28.30
C VAL A 368 -39.08 -10.76 -27.52
N ARG A 369 -40.28 -10.22 -27.75
CA ARG A 369 -41.51 -10.74 -27.13
C ARG A 369 -41.78 -12.20 -27.54
N SER A 370 -41.61 -12.54 -28.82
CA SER A 370 -41.77 -13.92 -29.31
C SER A 370 -40.75 -14.91 -28.71
N VAL A 371 -39.53 -14.45 -28.45
CA VAL A 371 -38.48 -15.26 -27.81
C VAL A 371 -38.79 -15.48 -26.33
N MET A 372 -39.27 -14.44 -25.63
CA MET A 372 -39.66 -14.54 -24.22
C MET A 372 -40.89 -15.43 -24.01
N GLU A 373 -41.84 -15.44 -24.96
CA GLU A 373 -43.00 -16.36 -24.93
C GLU A 373 -42.61 -17.81 -25.25
N ALA A 374 -41.63 -18.04 -26.13
CA ALA A 374 -41.15 -19.37 -26.47
C ALA A 374 -40.29 -20.03 -25.36
N PHE A 375 -39.68 -19.22 -24.48
CA PHE A 375 -38.79 -19.68 -23.41
C PHE A 375 -39.17 -19.07 -22.04
N PRO A 376 -40.17 -19.64 -21.33
CA PRO A 376 -40.56 -19.15 -20.01
C PRO A 376 -39.42 -19.36 -19.00
N GLY A 377 -38.77 -18.25 -18.59
CA GLY A 377 -37.62 -18.23 -17.69
C GLY A 377 -36.38 -17.49 -18.23
N ALA A 378 -36.44 -16.96 -19.46
CA ALA A 378 -35.35 -16.15 -20.02
C ALA A 378 -35.27 -14.77 -19.34
N GLU A 379 -34.06 -14.32 -19.01
CA GLU A 379 -33.79 -12.98 -18.48
C GLU A 379 -32.82 -12.22 -19.39
N ILE A 380 -33.10 -10.94 -19.64
CA ILE A 380 -32.20 -10.05 -20.38
C ILE A 380 -31.07 -9.60 -19.43
N LEU A 381 -29.92 -10.25 -19.52
CA LEU A 381 -28.73 -9.98 -18.69
C LEU A 381 -27.96 -8.70 -19.09
N GLY A 382 -28.17 -8.17 -20.29
CA GLY A 382 -27.59 -6.90 -20.72
C GLY A 382 -27.90 -6.54 -22.17
N VAL A 383 -28.06 -5.24 -22.45
CA VAL A 383 -28.22 -4.70 -23.80
C VAL A 383 -26.87 -4.14 -24.25
N LYS A 384 -26.29 -4.73 -25.29
CA LYS A 384 -25.04 -4.26 -25.88
C LYS A 384 -25.32 -3.71 -27.28
N GLN A 385 -25.06 -2.43 -27.48
CA GLN A 385 -25.17 -1.81 -28.79
C GLN A 385 -24.01 -2.31 -29.66
N LEU A 386 -24.30 -3.17 -30.63
CA LEU A 386 -23.33 -3.57 -31.64
C LEU A 386 -23.16 -2.40 -32.59
N ALA A 387 -21.98 -1.77 -32.59
CA ALA A 387 -21.61 -0.83 -33.62
C ALA A 387 -21.63 -1.56 -34.96
N ILE A 388 -22.55 -1.17 -35.85
CA ILE A 388 -22.59 -1.66 -37.22
C ILE A 388 -21.25 -1.21 -37.86
N PRO A 389 -20.41 -2.12 -38.37
CA PRO A 389 -19.21 -1.72 -39.09
C PRO A 389 -19.64 -0.85 -40.28
N GLN A 390 -19.11 0.37 -40.32
CA GLN A 390 -19.28 1.28 -41.43
C GLN A 390 -18.74 0.63 -42.70
N GLY A 391 -19.50 0.79 -43.79
CA GLY A 391 -19.40 0.12 -45.08
C GLY A 391 -18.00 -0.24 -45.57
N GLU A 392 -17.92 -1.46 -46.10
CA GLU A 392 -16.91 -1.88 -47.06
C GLU A 392 -16.73 -0.80 -48.13
N ALA A 393 -15.54 -0.20 -48.14
CA ALA A 393 -15.02 0.53 -49.27
C ALA A 393 -14.93 -0.44 -50.45
N ALA A 394 -15.46 0.00 -51.60
CA ALA A 394 -15.42 -0.69 -52.87
C ALA A 394 -14.01 -1.22 -53.20
N SER A 395 -13.89 -2.54 -53.32
CA SER A 395 -12.75 -3.19 -53.98
C SER A 395 -13.10 -3.46 -55.44
N GLU A 396 -12.23 -3.00 -56.32
CA GLU A 396 -12.23 -3.08 -57.79
C GLU A 396 -12.44 -4.51 -58.35
N PRO A 397 -12.91 -4.64 -59.62
CA PRO A 397 -13.24 -5.92 -60.23
C PRO A 397 -11.99 -6.78 -60.54
N PRO A 398 -12.16 -8.11 -60.69
CA PRO A 398 -11.04 -9.05 -60.76
C PRO A 398 -10.37 -9.08 -62.13
N VAL A 399 -9.04 -9.20 -62.13
CA VAL A 399 -8.21 -9.56 -63.27
C VAL A 399 -8.21 -11.09 -63.41
N GLU A 400 -8.63 -11.59 -64.56
CA GLU A 400 -8.57 -13.02 -64.93
C GLU A 400 -7.11 -13.49 -65.08
N PRO A 401 -6.73 -14.69 -64.61
CA PRO A 401 -5.49 -15.33 -65.00
C PRO A 401 -5.66 -16.05 -66.36
N GLU A 402 -4.80 -15.73 -67.32
CA GLU A 402 -4.62 -16.47 -68.57
C GLU A 402 -4.13 -17.90 -68.28
N ASP A 403 -4.79 -18.86 -68.91
CA ASP A 403 -4.44 -20.29 -68.92
C ASP A 403 -3.09 -20.52 -69.61
N GLU A 404 -2.17 -21.22 -68.92
CA GLU A 404 -1.03 -21.90 -69.55
C GLU A 404 -1.46 -23.33 -69.94
N ASP A 405 -1.52 -23.59 -71.24
CA ASP A 405 -1.22 -24.88 -71.89
C ASP A 405 -0.46 -24.61 -73.20
#